data_AF-A0A7Y2JUT2-F1
#
_entry.id   AF-A0A7Y2JUT2-F1
#
_cell.length_a   1.000
_cell.length_b   1.000
_cell.length_c   1.000
_cell.angle_alpha   90.00
_cell.angle_beta   90.00
_cell.angle_gamma   90.00
#
_symmetry.space_group_name_H-M   'P 1'
#
loop_
_entity.id
_entity.type
_entity.pdbx_description
1 polymer ?
#
loop_
_entity_poly.entity_id
_entity_poly.type
_entity_poly.pdbx_seq_one_letter_code
_entity_poly.pdbx_strand_id
1 'polypeptide(L)'
;MPRQFRFRHGVHPPDLKELTASVGIRRVPYPSEIILPLRQHTGKPAKPIVRPGDHVERGDMLGEADGYISAPVHASAAGTVQDIDLWPHPDGSYAPAVRIAVETFSPQAPRQRIIPDWEGLTPE
;
A
#
# COMPACT_ATOMS: atom_id res chain seq x y z
N MET A 1 -10.10 -27.45 35.49
CA MET A 1 -10.46 -26.91 34.16
C MET A 1 -10.16 -25.42 34.17
N PRO A 2 -9.18 -24.90 33.41
CA PRO A 2 -8.95 -23.47 33.38
C PRO A 2 -10.14 -22.78 32.71
N ARG A 3 -10.64 -21.69 33.32
CA ARG A 3 -11.77 -20.90 32.81
C ARG A 3 -11.39 -20.33 31.43
N GLN A 4 -12.15 -20.73 30.42
CA GLN A 4 -12.11 -20.10 29.09
C GLN A 4 -12.60 -18.66 29.24
N PHE A 5 -11.72 -17.67 29.10
CA PHE A 5 -12.12 -16.26 28.99
C PHE A 5 -12.81 -16.06 27.64
N ARG A 6 -14.13 -16.25 27.61
CA ARG A 6 -14.96 -15.84 26.46
C ARG A 6 -15.47 -14.43 26.74
N PHE A 7 -15.04 -13.45 25.95
CA PHE A 7 -15.62 -12.10 25.98
C PHE A 7 -17.07 -12.20 25.49
N ARG A 8 -18.03 -11.68 26.27
CA ARG A 8 -19.46 -11.78 25.91
C ARG A 8 -19.80 -10.92 24.69
N HIS A 9 -19.19 -9.73 24.55
CA HIS A 9 -19.33 -8.81 23.42
C HIS A 9 -18.10 -7.88 23.37
N GLY A 10 -17.82 -7.28 22.21
CA GLY A 10 -16.76 -6.28 22.04
C GLY A 10 -17.17 -4.89 22.55
N VAL A 11 -16.21 -3.96 22.59
CA VAL A 11 -16.47 -2.53 22.83
C VAL A 11 -16.91 -1.90 21.50
N HIS A 12 -17.88 -0.98 21.54
CA HIS A 12 -18.24 -0.13 20.41
C HIS A 12 -17.68 1.29 20.67
N PRO A 13 -16.49 1.63 20.14
CA PRO A 13 -15.92 2.95 20.35
C PRO A 13 -16.80 4.05 19.72
N PRO A 14 -16.83 5.27 20.28
CA PRO A 14 -17.45 6.44 19.63
C PRO A 14 -16.87 6.67 18.23
N ASP A 15 -17.71 7.04 17.25
CA ASP A 15 -17.30 7.15 15.84
C ASP A 15 -16.75 8.53 15.45
N LEU A 16 -17.16 9.60 16.13
CA LEU A 16 -16.65 10.97 15.99
C LEU A 16 -16.72 11.52 14.55
N LYS A 17 -17.68 11.07 13.74
CA LYS A 17 -17.82 11.45 12.32
C LYS A 17 -18.07 12.94 12.14
N GLU A 18 -18.78 13.56 13.08
CA GLU A 18 -19.13 14.97 13.11
C GLU A 18 -17.91 15.90 13.09
N LEU A 19 -16.73 15.43 13.53
CA LEU A 19 -15.50 16.22 13.55
C LEU A 19 -15.01 16.62 12.14
N THR A 20 -15.33 15.82 11.12
CA THR A 20 -14.81 16.03 9.76
C THR A 20 -15.89 16.04 8.67
N ALA A 21 -17.16 15.83 9.02
CA ALA A 21 -18.27 15.70 8.07
C ALA A 21 -18.46 16.90 7.12
N SER A 22 -18.08 18.11 7.54
CA SER A 22 -18.17 19.34 6.73
C SER A 22 -16.85 19.77 6.10
N VAL A 23 -15.77 19.01 6.30
CA VAL A 23 -14.44 19.34 5.76
C VAL A 23 -14.40 19.01 4.28
N GLY A 24 -14.08 20.00 3.44
CA GLY A 24 -13.94 19.81 2.01
C GLY A 24 -12.79 18.87 1.65
N ILE A 25 -12.97 18.07 0.60
CA ILE A 25 -11.93 17.19 0.05
C ILE A 25 -10.76 18.04 -0.47
N ARG A 26 -9.54 17.69 -0.07
CA ARG A 26 -8.31 18.36 -0.50
C ARG A 26 -7.25 17.33 -0.90
N ARG A 27 -6.38 17.69 -1.85
CA ARG A 27 -5.16 16.92 -2.12
C ARG A 27 -4.11 17.28 -1.08
N VAL A 28 -3.49 16.26 -0.52
CA VAL A 28 -2.30 16.40 0.33
C VAL A 28 -1.07 16.15 -0.54
N PRO A 29 0.06 16.85 -0.35
CA PRO A 29 1.28 16.51 -1.06
C PRO A 29 1.72 15.09 -0.69
N TYR A 30 2.49 14.46 -1.57
CA TYR A 30 3.15 13.21 -1.17
C TYR A 30 4.12 13.48 0.00
N PRO A 31 4.28 12.55 0.93
CA PRO A 31 5.34 12.64 1.93
C PRO A 31 6.71 12.59 1.24
N SER A 32 7.77 13.06 1.90
CA SER A 32 9.14 13.00 1.38
C SER A 32 9.68 11.57 1.25
N GLU A 33 9.05 10.61 1.94
CA GLU A 33 9.43 9.21 1.96
C GLU A 33 8.17 8.33 2.00
N ILE A 34 8.23 7.21 1.28
CA ILE A 34 7.19 6.18 1.27
C ILE A 34 7.86 4.83 1.52
N ILE A 35 7.29 4.03 2.42
CA ILE A 35 7.71 2.65 2.70
C ILE A 35 6.57 1.74 2.31
N LEU A 36 6.80 0.83 1.36
CA LEU A 36 5.79 -0.08 0.82
C LEU A 36 6.16 -1.53 1.18
N PRO A 37 5.53 -2.12 2.20
CA PRO A 37 5.70 -3.53 2.51
C PRO A 37 5.39 -4.41 1.30
N LEU A 38 6.26 -5.37 1.02
CA LEU A 38 6.05 -6.39 -0.02
C LEU A 38 5.06 -7.48 0.44
N ARG A 39 4.78 -7.54 1.75
CA ARG A 39 3.70 -8.34 2.34
C ARG A 39 2.49 -7.43 2.62
N GLN A 40 1.49 -7.45 1.75
CA GLN A 40 0.23 -6.69 1.89
C GLN A 40 -0.99 -7.57 2.19
N HIS A 41 -0.77 -8.88 2.27
CA HIS A 41 -1.81 -9.90 2.42
C HIS A 41 -1.25 -11.12 3.17
N THR A 42 -2.12 -12.08 3.50
CA THR A 42 -1.77 -13.33 4.21
C THR A 42 -0.90 -14.30 3.42
N GLY A 43 -0.83 -14.16 2.09
CA GLY A 43 0.02 -14.97 1.22
C GLY A 43 1.52 -14.61 1.25
N LYS A 44 2.28 -15.19 0.32
CA LYS A 44 3.75 -15.01 0.21
C LYS A 44 4.08 -13.59 -0.28
N PRO A 45 5.01 -12.86 0.38
CA PRO A 45 5.38 -11.51 -0.03
C PRO A 45 5.78 -11.43 -1.51
N ALA A 46 5.45 -10.31 -2.14
CA ALA A 46 5.87 -10.03 -3.51
C ALA A 46 7.41 -10.04 -3.61
N LYS A 47 7.93 -10.61 -4.70
CA LYS A 47 9.37 -10.65 -4.96
C LYS A 47 9.78 -9.30 -5.56
N PRO A 48 10.71 -8.55 -4.94
CA PRO A 48 11.13 -7.26 -5.45
C PRO A 48 11.79 -7.41 -6.82
N ILE A 49 11.44 -6.53 -7.75
CA ILE A 49 12.01 -6.46 -9.11
C ILE A 49 12.83 -5.18 -9.35
N VAL A 50 12.79 -4.25 -8.39
CA VAL A 50 13.61 -3.04 -8.34
C VAL A 50 14.82 -3.22 -7.41
N ARG A 51 15.74 -2.26 -7.43
CA ARG A 51 16.98 -2.23 -6.63
C ARG A 51 17.24 -0.83 -6.05
N PRO A 52 18.02 -0.72 -4.96
CA PRO A 52 18.48 0.58 -4.48
C PRO A 52 19.16 1.39 -5.58
N GLY A 53 18.79 2.66 -5.71
CA GLY A 53 19.23 3.58 -6.76
C GLY A 53 18.32 3.65 -7.98
N ASP A 54 17.39 2.69 -8.15
CA ASP A 54 16.43 2.73 -9.26
C ASP A 54 15.47 3.91 -9.11
N HIS A 55 15.18 4.58 -10.22
CA HIS A 55 14.08 5.53 -10.31
C HIS A 55 12.80 4.80 -10.70
N VAL A 56 11.68 5.17 -10.09
CA VAL A 56 10.36 4.59 -10.35
C VAL A 56 9.34 5.70 -10.58
N GLU A 57 8.40 5.45 -11.48
CA GLU A 57 7.22 6.29 -11.71
C GLU A 57 6.01 5.80 -10.92
N ARG A 58 5.02 6.68 -10.72
CA ARG A 58 3.78 6.30 -10.05
C ARG A 58 3.05 5.20 -10.85
N GLY A 59 2.84 4.06 -10.20
CA GLY A 59 2.20 2.89 -10.78
C GLY A 59 3.17 1.88 -11.38
N ASP A 60 4.48 2.13 -11.35
CA ASP A 60 5.47 1.12 -11.73
C ASP A 60 5.45 -0.03 -10.73
N MET A 61 5.68 -1.25 -11.22
CA MET A 61 5.73 -2.43 -10.37
C MET A 61 7.05 -2.47 -9.61
N LEU A 62 6.96 -2.58 -8.28
CA LEU A 62 8.09 -2.71 -7.36
C LEU A 62 8.41 -4.16 -7.05
N GLY A 63 7.37 -5.00 -6.99
CA GLY A 63 7.51 -6.42 -6.76
C GLY A 63 6.43 -7.21 -7.48
N GLU A 64 6.84 -8.31 -8.10
CA GLU A 64 5.97 -9.25 -8.79
C GLU A 64 5.34 -10.23 -7.78
N ALA A 65 4.13 -10.72 -8.09
CA ALA A 65 3.49 -11.76 -7.30
C ALA A 65 4.37 -13.03 -7.34
N ASP A 66 4.63 -13.62 -6.17
CA ASP A 66 5.46 -14.81 -6.02
C ASP A 66 4.75 -15.84 -5.14
N GLY A 67 4.11 -16.83 -5.78
CA GLY A 67 3.42 -17.94 -5.11
C GLY A 67 1.91 -17.97 -5.35
N TYR A 68 1.24 -18.98 -4.78
CA TYR A 68 -0.18 -19.25 -5.02
C TYR A 68 -1.11 -18.15 -4.51
N ILE A 69 -0.79 -17.56 -3.35
CA ILE A 69 -1.47 -16.38 -2.83
C ILE A 69 -0.42 -15.28 -2.80
N SER A 70 -0.43 -14.41 -3.81
CA SER A 70 0.45 -13.26 -3.88
C SER A 70 -0.16 -12.19 -4.80
N ALA A 71 0.21 -10.93 -4.61
CA ALA A 71 -0.22 -9.82 -5.44
C ALA A 71 0.96 -8.88 -5.73
N PRO A 72 1.01 -8.27 -6.93
CA PRO A 72 2.05 -7.31 -7.27
C PRO A 72 1.92 -6.03 -6.43
N VAL A 73 3.06 -5.44 -6.07
CA VAL A 73 3.15 -4.17 -5.33
C VAL A 73 3.68 -3.10 -6.26
N HIS A 74 3.06 -1.91 -6.24
CA HIS A 74 3.37 -0.81 -7.17
C HIS A 74 3.74 0.48 -6.43
N ALA A 75 4.54 1.33 -7.08
CA ALA A 75 4.97 2.61 -6.56
C ALA A 75 3.80 3.59 -6.42
N SER A 76 3.69 4.20 -5.24
CA SER A 76 2.62 5.16 -4.92
C SER A 76 2.90 6.58 -5.44
N ALA A 77 4.17 6.91 -5.66
CA ALA A 77 4.67 8.18 -6.16
C ALA A 77 5.97 7.95 -6.94
N ALA A 78 6.35 8.93 -7.77
CA ALA A 78 7.63 8.91 -8.44
C ALA A 78 8.77 9.25 -7.46
N GLY A 79 9.91 8.58 -7.61
CA GLY A 79 11.03 8.73 -6.68
C GLY A 79 12.17 7.78 -6.92
N THR A 80 13.13 7.79 -6.00
CA THR A 80 14.29 6.88 -6.01
C THR A 80 14.15 5.84 -4.92
N VAL A 81 14.33 4.58 -5.27
CA VAL A 81 14.41 3.47 -4.31
C VAL A 81 15.66 3.65 -3.48
N GLN A 82 15.50 3.87 -2.18
CA GLN A 82 16.61 4.07 -1.25
C GLN A 82 17.15 2.73 -0.74
N ASP A 83 16.25 1.82 -0.35
CA ASP A 83 16.60 0.47 0.08
C ASP A 83 15.44 -0.51 -0.10
N ILE A 84 15.78 -1.79 0.09
CA ILE A 84 14.84 -2.88 0.23
C ILE A 84 15.27 -3.67 1.47
N ASP A 85 14.57 -3.47 2.59
CA ASP A 85 14.94 -4.06 3.88
C ASP A 85 13.70 -4.36 4.74
N LEU A 86 13.91 -4.90 5.93
CA LEU A 86 12.89 -5.18 6.93
C LEU A 86 12.40 -3.88 7.59
N TRP A 87 11.11 -3.58 7.44
CA TRP A 87 10.44 -2.45 8.06
C TRP A 87 9.27 -2.90 8.96
N PRO A 88 8.87 -2.09 9.97
CA PRO A 88 7.71 -2.40 10.81
C PRO A 88 6.45 -2.59 9.96
N HIS A 89 5.74 -3.68 10.22
CA HIS A 89 4.52 -4.05 9.54
C HIS A 89 3.32 -3.85 10.50
N PRO A 90 2.11 -3.51 9.99
CA PRO A 90 0.94 -3.23 10.84
C PRO A 90 0.50 -4.38 11.77
N ASP A 91 0.93 -5.62 11.50
CA ASP A 91 0.69 -6.77 12.38
C ASP A 91 1.66 -6.87 13.58
N GLY A 92 2.59 -5.91 13.71
CA GLY A 92 3.57 -5.84 14.78
C GLY A 92 4.89 -6.58 14.50
N SER A 93 5.00 -7.28 13.38
CA SER A 93 6.26 -7.90 12.95
C SER A 93 7.08 -6.98 12.02
N TYR A 94 8.25 -7.43 11.60
CA TYR A 94 8.99 -6.81 10.50
C TYR A 94 8.74 -7.57 9.20
N ALA A 95 8.66 -6.86 8.07
CA ALA A 95 8.49 -7.44 6.75
C ALA A 95 9.36 -6.71 5.71
N PRO A 96 9.81 -7.41 4.65
CA PRO A 96 10.50 -6.76 3.54
C PRO A 96 9.64 -5.65 2.95
N ALA A 97 10.23 -4.48 2.73
CA ALA A 97 9.57 -3.31 2.17
C ALA A 97 10.51 -2.56 1.22
N VAL A 98 9.94 -1.86 0.24
CA VAL A 98 10.67 -0.94 -0.64
C VAL A 98 10.51 0.47 -0.08
N ARG A 99 11.64 1.12 0.24
CA ARG A 99 11.65 2.52 0.68
C ARG A 99 11.98 3.43 -0.49
N ILE A 100 11.14 4.43 -0.72
CA ILE A 100 11.25 5.38 -1.82
C ILE A 100 11.40 6.78 -1.24
N ALA A 101 12.49 7.46 -1.59
CA ALA A 101 12.58 8.90 -1.43
C ALA A 101 11.77 9.56 -2.55
N VAL A 102 10.69 10.24 -2.16
CA VAL A 102 9.75 10.81 -3.12
C VAL A 102 10.28 12.13 -3.65
N GLU A 103 10.16 12.32 -4.97
CA GLU A 103 10.49 13.58 -5.59
C GLU A 103 9.58 14.71 -5.12
N THR A 104 10.15 15.87 -4.80
CA THR A 104 9.46 17.04 -4.24
C THR A 104 8.29 17.54 -5.11
N PHE A 105 8.33 17.28 -6.42
CA PHE A 105 7.32 17.72 -7.38
C PHE A 105 6.57 16.57 -8.04
N SER A 106 6.59 15.36 -7.44
CA SER A 106 5.89 14.20 -7.99
C SER A 106 4.41 14.54 -8.24
N PRO A 107 3.94 14.59 -9.50
CA PRO A 107 2.64 15.13 -9.80
C PRO A 107 1.54 14.16 -9.39
N GLN A 108 0.61 14.61 -8.55
CA GLN A 108 -0.69 13.94 -8.35
C GLN A 108 -1.67 14.25 -9.48
N ALA A 109 -1.15 14.38 -10.71
CA ALA A 109 -1.97 14.64 -11.87
C ALA A 109 -3.01 13.52 -11.99
N PRO A 110 -4.30 13.86 -12.09
CA PRO A 110 -5.31 12.87 -12.39
C PRO A 110 -4.99 12.30 -13.76
N ARG A 111 -4.69 11.00 -13.83
CA ARG A 111 -4.64 10.30 -15.12
C ARG A 111 -6.05 10.34 -15.70
N GLN A 112 -6.17 10.60 -17.00
CA GLN A 112 -7.46 10.56 -17.68
C GLN A 112 -8.09 9.20 -17.40
N ARG A 113 -9.31 9.19 -16.87
CA ARG A 113 -10.02 7.94 -16.58
C ARG A 113 -10.40 7.31 -17.91
N ILE A 114 -9.62 6.32 -18.34
CA ILE A 114 -10.00 5.44 -19.42
C ILE A 114 -10.97 4.44 -18.80
N ILE A 115 -12.25 4.49 -19.21
CA ILE A 115 -13.20 3.44 -18.89
C ILE A 115 -13.00 2.40 -19.99
N PRO A 116 -12.32 1.27 -19.70
CA PRO A 116 -12.23 0.21 -20.69
C PRO A 116 -13.64 -0.29 -21.00
N ASP A 117 -13.87 -0.68 -22.25
CA ASP A 117 -15.06 -1.45 -22.59
C ASP A 117 -14.97 -2.80 -21.90
N TRP A 118 -15.76 -2.94 -20.84
CA TRP A 118 -15.74 -4.11 -19.97
C TRP A 118 -16.82 -5.14 -20.37
N GLU A 119 -17.78 -4.74 -21.22
CA GLU A 119 -18.85 -5.59 -21.72
C GLU A 119 -18.30 -6.55 -22.80
N GLY A 120 -17.51 -7.53 -22.37
CA GLY A 120 -16.88 -8.51 -23.27
C GLY A 120 -15.50 -8.99 -22.83
N LEU A 121 -14.95 -8.44 -21.75
CA LEU A 121 -13.72 -8.95 -21.16
C LEU A 121 -13.95 -10.34 -20.56
N THR A 122 -13.01 -11.23 -20.83
CA THR A 122 -12.92 -12.53 -20.17
C THR A 122 -12.28 -12.38 -18.79
N PRO A 123 -12.50 -13.34 -17.87
CA PRO A 123 -11.82 -13.37 -16.58
C PRO A 123 -10.29 -13.42 -16.69
N GLU A 124 -9.78 -13.96 -17.79
CA GLU A 124 -8.36 -13.97 -18.20
C GLU A 124 -7.97 -12.69 -18.95
#